data_AF-A0AB36K2R4-F1
#
_entry.id   AF-A0AB36K2R4-F1
#
_cell.length_a   1.000
_cell.length_b   1.000
_cell.length_c   1.000
_cell.angle_alpha   90.00
_cell.angle_beta   90.00
_cell.angle_gamma   90.00
#
_symmetry.space_group_name_H-M   'P 1'
#
loop_
_entity.id
_entity.type
_entity.pdbx_description
1 polymer ?
#
loop_
_entity_poly.entity_id
_entity_poly.type
_entity_poly.pdbx_seq_one_letter_code
_entity_poly.pdbx_strand_id
1 'polypeptide(L)'
;MTKPYIYKRLDQLEQNRLIGKPGLSMKDIRDSQVKVRFTEHENDLLSLLSKQLGQPKAVLSNVILIDAIIDLLAEDPLLRSDVMAAWRDQGQPELDFFSEIDKRAKYQPEPIDGEFCHIPPADHRLELLRREEEL
;
A
#
# COMPACT_ATOMS: atom_id res chain seq x y z
N MET A 1 -6.18 15.04 -4.35
CA MET A 1 -5.38 15.47 -3.18
C MET A 1 -4.28 14.44 -2.98
N THR A 2 -3.02 14.84 -3.05
CA THR A 2 -1.87 13.95 -2.84
C THR A 2 -1.94 13.37 -1.43
N LYS A 3 -1.98 12.04 -1.36
CA LYS A 3 -2.45 11.27 -0.22
C LYS A 3 -1.51 11.48 1.01
N PRO A 4 -1.98 11.90 2.19
CA PRO A 4 -1.13 12.24 3.36
C PRO A 4 -0.13 11.16 3.81
N TYR A 5 -0.41 9.88 3.55
CA TYR A 5 0.54 8.80 3.86
C TYR A 5 1.80 8.85 2.99
N ILE A 6 1.73 9.38 1.76
CA ILE A 6 2.89 9.49 0.86
C ILE A 6 3.93 10.39 1.51
N TYR A 7 3.50 11.56 2.01
CA TYR A 7 4.38 12.49 2.70
C TYR A 7 4.95 11.89 3.99
N LYS A 8 4.11 11.26 4.82
CA LYS A 8 4.58 10.55 6.02
C LYS A 8 5.64 9.48 5.70
N ARG A 9 5.48 8.76 4.58
CA ARG A 9 6.41 7.72 4.15
C ARG A 9 7.69 8.29 3.55
N LEU A 10 7.60 9.39 2.81
CA LEU A 10 8.76 10.15 2.34
C LEU A 10 9.60 10.63 3.52
N ASP A 11 8.96 11.21 4.55
CA ASP A 11 9.63 11.66 5.76
C ASP A 11 10.29 10.50 6.52
N GLN A 12 9.60 9.37 6.66
CA GLN A 12 10.14 8.18 7.33
C GLN A 12 11.33 7.57 6.56
N LEU A 13 11.28 7.56 5.23
CA LEU A 13 12.39 7.09 4.38
C LEU A 13 13.58 8.06 4.39
N GLU A 14 13.31 9.36 4.45
CA GLU A 14 14.33 10.41 4.60
C GLU A 14 15.02 10.29 5.97
N GLN A 15 14.25 10.12 7.06
CA GLN A 15 14.78 9.83 8.40
C GLN A 15 15.63 8.55 8.40
N ASN A 16 15.13 7.45 7.83
CA ASN A 16 15.87 6.19 7.72
C ASN A 16 17.14 6.30 6.87
N ARG A 17 17.25 7.33 6.01
CA ARG A 17 18.43 7.60 5.19
C ARG A 17 19.42 8.54 5.87
N LEU A 18 18.93 9.50 6.67
CA LEU A 18 19.75 10.39 7.50
C LEU A 18 20.44 9.63 8.65
N ILE A 19 19.90 8.49 9.08
CA ILE A 19 20.50 7.59 10.07
C ILE A 19 21.56 6.71 9.38
N GLY A 20 22.65 7.34 8.93
CA GLY A 20 23.91 6.65 8.71
C GLY A 20 24.70 6.59 10.01
N LYS A 21 24.51 5.54 10.84
CA LYS A 21 25.26 5.21 12.09
C LYS A 21 25.05 6.26 13.21
N PRO A 22 24.43 6.02 14.39
CA PRO A 22 24.19 4.77 15.14
C PRO A 22 22.73 4.59 15.65
N GLY A 23 22.26 3.34 15.85
CA GLY A 23 21.04 3.07 16.64
C GLY A 23 19.97 2.19 16.01
N LEU A 24 20.04 1.91 14.70
CA LEU A 24 19.26 0.83 14.07
C LEU A 24 20.05 -0.48 14.16
N SER A 25 19.39 -1.57 14.54
CA SER A 25 20.05 -2.87 14.60
C SER A 25 20.46 -3.28 13.18
N MET A 26 21.56 -4.03 13.03
CA MET A 26 21.98 -4.55 11.72
C MET A 26 20.87 -5.31 10.97
N LYS A 27 19.87 -5.84 11.70
CA LYS A 27 18.71 -6.54 11.12
C LYS A 27 17.72 -5.58 10.43
N ASP A 28 17.76 -4.29 10.76
CA ASP A 28 16.90 -3.25 10.20
C ASP A 28 17.58 -2.53 9.01
N ILE A 29 18.86 -2.82 8.77
CA ILE A 29 19.65 -2.24 7.68
C ILE A 29 19.55 -3.18 6.45
N ARG A 30 18.67 -2.79 5.52
CA ARG A 30 18.53 -3.26 4.11
C ARG A 30 19.38 -4.49 3.72
N ASP A 31 18.84 -5.69 3.94
CA ASP A 31 19.48 -6.93 3.47
C ASP A 31 19.36 -7.16 1.95
N SER A 32 18.48 -6.42 1.24
CA SER A 32 18.35 -6.54 -0.21
C SER A 32 18.01 -5.21 -0.90
N GLN A 33 18.71 -4.91 -2.00
CA GLN A 33 18.38 -3.80 -2.89
C GLN A 33 17.49 -4.31 -4.03
N VAL A 34 16.26 -3.81 -4.11
CA VAL A 34 15.40 -4.02 -5.28
C VAL A 34 15.92 -3.17 -6.43
N LYS A 35 16.39 -3.81 -7.51
CA LYS A 35 16.77 -3.12 -8.75
C LYS A 35 15.55 -2.99 -9.66
N VAL A 36 14.96 -1.80 -9.72
CA VAL A 36 13.86 -1.48 -10.64
C VAL A 36 14.45 -1.00 -11.97
N ARG A 37 13.92 -1.52 -13.08
CA ARG A 37 14.29 -1.08 -14.44
C ARG A 37 13.14 -0.27 -15.01
N PHE A 38 13.49 0.82 -15.68
CA PHE A 38 12.56 1.72 -16.35
C PHE A 38 12.99 1.85 -17.81
N THR A 39 12.02 2.11 -18.69
CA THR A 39 12.33 2.61 -20.03
C THR A 39 12.97 4.01 -19.94
N GLU A 40 13.59 4.46 -21.03
CA GLU A 40 14.25 5.77 -21.07
C GLU A 40 13.29 6.91 -20.71
N HIS A 41 12.10 6.91 -21.31
CA HIS A 41 11.07 7.93 -21.05
C HIS A 41 10.47 7.86 -19.63
N GLU A 42 10.30 6.67 -19.07
CA GLU A 42 9.88 6.52 -17.66
C GLU A 42 10.94 7.10 -16.71
N ASN A 43 12.22 6.87 -16.98
CA ASN A 43 13.30 7.44 -16.19
C ASN A 43 13.36 8.97 -16.33
N ASP A 44 13.06 9.53 -17.50
CA ASP A 44 12.97 10.98 -17.69
C ASP A 44 11.81 11.57 -16.87
N LEU A 45 10.64 10.94 -16.90
CA LEU A 45 9.48 11.33 -16.09
C LEU A 45 9.81 11.29 -14.60
N LEU A 46 10.41 10.20 -14.11
CA LEU A 46 10.84 10.06 -12.72
C LEU A 46 11.90 11.10 -12.34
N SER A 47 12.78 11.48 -13.28
CA SER A 47 13.77 12.54 -13.08
C SER A 47 13.11 13.91 -12.94
N LEU A 48 12.08 14.18 -13.73
CA LEU A 48 11.27 15.38 -13.64
C LEU A 48 10.53 15.46 -12.31
N LEU A 49 9.83 14.38 -11.92
CA LEU A 49 9.14 14.29 -10.63
C LEU A 49 10.09 14.45 -9.44
N SER A 50 11.26 13.80 -9.50
CA SER A 50 12.32 13.93 -8.49
C SER A 50 12.76 15.37 -8.29
N LYS A 51 12.95 16.12 -9.38
CA LYS A 51 13.31 17.54 -9.31
C LYS A 51 12.17 18.39 -8.74
N GLN A 52 10.94 18.17 -9.18
CA GLN A 52 9.78 18.95 -8.72
C GLN A 52 9.47 18.74 -7.24
N LEU A 53 9.64 17.51 -6.75
CA LEU A 53 9.37 17.15 -5.35
C LEU A 53 10.57 17.36 -4.44
N GLY A 54 11.74 17.68 -4.98
CA GLY A 54 13.00 17.77 -4.22
C GLY A 54 13.45 16.43 -3.60
N GLN A 55 12.87 15.31 -4.04
CA GLN A 55 13.07 14.00 -3.44
C GLN A 55 13.89 13.09 -4.36
N PRO A 56 14.87 12.32 -3.85
CA PRO A 56 15.73 11.50 -4.69
C PRO A 56 14.96 10.35 -5.39
N LYS A 57 15.29 10.09 -6.66
CA LYS A 57 14.62 9.06 -7.49
C LYS A 57 14.44 7.71 -6.78
N ALA A 58 15.47 7.22 -6.09
CA ALA A 58 15.38 5.95 -5.36
C ALA A 58 14.32 5.94 -4.24
N VAL A 59 14.12 7.09 -3.57
CA VAL A 59 13.08 7.24 -2.53
C VAL A 59 11.71 7.22 -3.19
N LEU A 60 11.53 7.95 -4.29
CA LEU A 60 10.29 7.94 -5.07
C LEU A 60 9.95 6.55 -5.60
N SER A 61 10.93 5.82 -6.15
CA SER A 61 10.71 4.46 -6.65
C SER A 61 10.25 3.50 -5.53
N ASN A 62 10.81 3.62 -4.32
CA ASN A 62 10.35 2.82 -3.18
C ASN A 62 8.90 3.15 -2.80
N VAL A 63 8.54 4.44 -2.77
CA VAL A 63 7.17 4.86 -2.45
C VAL A 63 6.19 4.36 -3.51
N ILE A 64 6.51 4.51 -4.79
CA ILE A 64 5.67 4.05 -5.90
C ILE A 64 5.48 2.53 -5.83
N LEU A 65 6.54 1.77 -5.56
CA LEU A 65 6.45 0.32 -5.44
C LEU A 65 5.54 -0.10 -4.29
N ILE A 66 5.68 0.52 -3.11
CA ILE A 66 4.81 0.22 -1.97
C ILE A 66 3.36 0.63 -2.27
N ASP A 67 3.15 1.77 -2.93
CA ASP A 67 1.81 2.21 -3.29
C ASP A 67 1.12 1.25 -4.27
N ALA A 68 1.87 0.76 -5.27
CA ALA A 68 1.38 -0.24 -6.21
C ALA A 68 1.05 -1.57 -5.52
N ILE A 69 1.82 -1.99 -4.51
CA ILE A 69 1.50 -3.18 -3.70
C ILE A 69 0.21 -2.94 -2.90
N ILE A 70 0.04 -1.75 -2.32
CA ILE A 70 -1.17 -1.41 -1.57
C ILE A 70 -2.40 -1.49 -2.48
N ASP A 71 -2.33 -0.91 -3.68
CA ASP A 71 -3.43 -0.95 -4.65
C ASP A 71 -3.72 -2.38 -5.11
N LEU A 72 -2.69 -3.16 -5.45
CA LEU A 72 -2.84 -4.56 -5.85
C LEU A 72 -3.55 -5.40 -4.77
N LEU A 73 -3.17 -5.24 -3.51
CA LEU A 73 -3.78 -5.96 -2.39
C LEU A 73 -5.15 -5.38 -2.01
N ALA A 74 -5.44 -4.14 -2.34
CA ALA A 74 -6.77 -3.56 -2.12
C ALA A 74 -7.79 -4.07 -3.15
N GLU A 75 -7.35 -4.26 -4.39
CA GLU A 75 -8.20 -4.69 -5.52
C GLU A 75 -8.51 -6.19 -5.53
N ASP A 76 -7.61 -7.04 -5.03
CA ASP A 76 -7.78 -8.50 -4.99
C ASP A 76 -7.92 -9.02 -3.54
N PRO A 77 -9.16 -9.27 -3.06
CA PRO A 77 -9.40 -9.77 -1.71
C PRO A 77 -8.81 -11.15 -1.43
N LEU A 78 -8.72 -12.03 -2.45
CA LEU A 78 -8.18 -13.38 -2.28
C LEU A 78 -6.67 -13.31 -2.10
N LEU A 79 -5.99 -12.61 -3.01
CA LEU A 79 -4.55 -12.37 -2.91
C LEU A 79 -4.19 -11.68 -1.59
N ARG A 80 -4.98 -10.68 -1.16
CA ARG A 80 -4.80 -10.03 0.13
C ARG A 80 -4.89 -11.03 1.29
N SER A 81 -5.92 -11.87 1.31
CA SER A 81 -6.09 -12.86 2.37
C SER A 81 -4.89 -13.79 2.45
N ASP A 82 -4.43 -14.31 1.32
CA ASP A 82 -3.33 -15.26 1.23
C ASP A 82 -2.00 -14.62 1.67
N VAL A 83 -1.70 -13.40 1.18
CA VAL A 83 -0.47 -12.67 1.54
C VAL A 83 -0.48 -12.30 3.01
N MET A 84 -1.60 -11.82 3.55
CA MET A 84 -1.71 -11.44 4.96
C MET A 84 -1.65 -12.64 5.90
N ALA A 85 -2.22 -13.79 5.49
CA ALA A 85 -2.07 -15.05 6.21
C ALA A 85 -0.61 -15.49 6.24
N ALA A 86 0.04 -15.57 5.08
CA ALA A 86 1.45 -15.95 4.98
C ALA A 86 2.39 -15.02 5.76
N TRP A 87 2.11 -13.70 5.79
CA TRP A 87 2.87 -12.73 6.58
C TRP A 87 2.75 -12.99 8.09
N ARG A 88 1.54 -13.25 8.57
CA ARG A 88 1.28 -13.58 9.98
C ARG A 88 1.88 -14.92 10.39
N ASP A 89 1.80 -15.92 9.52
CA ASP A 89 2.37 -17.25 9.77
C ASP A 89 3.89 -17.23 9.92
N GLN A 90 4.56 -16.26 9.29
CA GLN A 90 6.00 -16.02 9.47
C GLN A 90 6.34 -15.30 10.79
N GLY A 91 5.34 -14.95 11.61
CA GLY A 91 5.53 -14.23 12.86
C GLY A 91 6.04 -12.79 12.69
N GLN A 92 5.82 -12.20 11.50
CA GLN A 92 6.28 -10.85 11.20
C GLN A 92 5.35 -9.79 11.84
N PRO A 93 5.89 -8.63 12.24
CA PRO A 93 5.09 -7.55 12.81
C PRO A 93 4.12 -6.95 11.79
N GLU A 94 3.04 -6.34 12.29
CA GLU A 94 2.10 -5.60 11.46
C GLU A 94 2.79 -4.37 10.83
N LEU A 95 2.54 -4.14 9.55
CA LEU A 95 3.10 -3.00 8.83
C LEU A 95 2.14 -1.81 8.83
N ASP A 96 2.68 -0.60 8.97
CA ASP A 96 1.91 0.66 9.03
C ASP A 96 0.88 0.82 7.90
N PHE A 97 1.18 0.28 6.71
CA PHE A 97 0.35 0.43 5.51
C PHE A 97 -0.72 -0.66 5.35
N PHE A 98 -0.81 -1.66 6.24
CA PHE A 98 -1.92 -2.64 6.19
C PHE A 98 -3.27 -1.96 6.40
N SER A 99 -3.32 -0.98 7.30
CA SER A 99 -4.51 -0.14 7.49
C SER A 99 -4.92 0.64 6.23
N GLU A 100 -3.98 0.97 5.35
CA GLU A 100 -4.23 1.67 4.10
C GLU A 100 -4.79 0.73 3.04
N ILE A 101 -4.33 -0.53 3.00
CA ILE A 101 -4.89 -1.59 2.14
C ILE A 101 -6.36 -1.78 2.47
N ASP A 102 -6.70 -1.91 3.75
CA ASP A 102 -8.08 -2.13 4.17
C ASP A 102 -9.00 -0.95 3.87
N LYS A 103 -8.48 0.28 3.97
CA LYS A 103 -9.24 1.48 3.57
C LYS A 103 -9.55 1.45 2.08
N ARG A 104 -8.55 1.21 1.23
CA ARG A 104 -8.75 1.19 -0.23
C ARG A 104 -9.63 0.04 -0.68
N ALA A 105 -9.52 -1.12 -0.04
CA ALA A 105 -10.41 -2.25 -0.32
C ALA A 105 -11.88 -1.95 0.02
N LYS A 106 -12.16 -1.06 0.98
CA LYS A 106 -13.51 -0.64 1.35
C LYS A 106 -14.05 0.46 0.44
N TYR A 107 -13.19 1.32 -0.08
CA TYR A 107 -13.54 2.31 -1.10
C TYR A 107 -13.56 1.65 -2.49
N GLN A 108 -14.53 0.77 -2.72
CA GLN A 108 -14.95 0.52 -4.10
C GLN A 108 -15.66 1.81 -4.58
N PRO A 109 -15.33 2.36 -5.76
CA PRO A 109 -16.09 3.47 -6.30
C PRO A 109 -17.57 3.08 -6.31
N GLU A 110 -18.44 3.98 -5.81
CA GLU A 110 -19.88 3.80 -5.99
C GLU A 110 -20.12 3.50 -7.47
N PRO A 111 -20.85 2.42 -7.79
CA PRO A 111 -21.08 2.05 -9.17
C PRO A 111 -21.71 3.25 -9.89
N ILE A 112 -21.15 3.59 -11.04
CA ILE A 112 -21.72 4.65 -11.88
C ILE A 112 -23.09 4.14 -12.34
N ASP A 113 -24.10 5.01 -12.26
CA ASP A 113 -25.47 4.68 -12.65
C ASP A 113 -25.48 4.10 -14.09
N GLY A 114 -25.80 2.82 -14.23
CA GLY A 114 -25.77 2.08 -15.50
C GLY A 114 -24.67 1.02 -15.69
N GLU A 115 -23.75 0.85 -14.74
CA GLU A 115 -22.79 -0.28 -14.76
C GLU A 115 -23.40 -1.57 -14.18
N PHE A 116 -23.14 -2.70 -14.86
CA PHE A 116 -23.54 -4.02 -14.36
C PHE A 116 -22.65 -4.44 -13.20
N CYS A 117 -23.18 -4.41 -11.98
CA CYS A 117 -22.47 -4.89 -10.79
C CYS A 117 -23.07 -6.21 -10.30
N HIS A 118 -22.19 -7.15 -9.97
CA HIS A 118 -22.60 -8.42 -9.40
C HIS A 118 -22.95 -8.23 -7.92
N ILE A 119 -24.24 -8.17 -7.60
CA ILE A 119 -24.71 -8.09 -6.22
C ILE A 119 -24.60 -9.50 -5.61
N PRO A 120 -23.91 -9.69 -4.46
CA PRO A 120 -23.90 -10.99 -3.79
C PRO A 120 -25.33 -11.37 -3.36
N PRO A 121 -25.72 -12.67 -3.46
CA PRO A 121 -27.09 -13.11 -3.21
C PRO A 121 -27.58 -12.78 -1.80
N ALA A 122 -28.89 -12.53 -1.70
CA ALA A 122 -29.59 -11.89 -0.58
C ALA A 122 -29.45 -12.56 0.80
N ASP A 123 -28.95 -13.79 0.85
CA ASP A 123 -28.82 -14.56 2.10
C ASP A 123 -27.85 -13.91 3.09
N HIS A 124 -26.84 -13.16 2.61
CA HIS A 124 -25.89 -12.49 3.51
C HIS A 124 -26.45 -11.19 4.14
N ARG A 125 -27.48 -10.59 3.52
CA ARG A 125 -28.11 -9.36 4.00
C ARG A 125 -29.09 -9.59 5.14
N LEU A 126 -29.72 -10.78 5.17
CA LEU A 126 -30.59 -11.21 6.27
C LEU A 126 -29.79 -11.57 7.53
N GLU A 127 -28.57 -12.07 7.37
CA GLU A 127 -27.68 -12.43 8.49
C GLU A 127 -27.11 -11.19 9.19
N LEU A 128 -26.84 -10.11 8.45
CA LEU A 128 -26.40 -8.83 9.00
C LEU A 128 -27.53 -8.11 9.77
N LEU A 129 -28.76 -8.13 9.25
CA LEU A 129 -29.92 -7.53 9.92
C LEU A 129 -30.30 -8.27 11.20
N ARG A 130 -30.21 -9.61 11.22
CA ARG A 130 -30.45 -10.40 12.46
C ARG A 130 -29.46 -10.08 13.57
N ARG A 131 -28.22 -9.74 13.23
CA ARG A 131 -27.16 -9.48 14.22
C ARG A 131 -27.26 -8.08 14.83
N GLU A 132 -27.94 -7.15 14.17
CA GLU A 132 -28.23 -5.81 14.69
C GLU A 132 -29.47 -5.78 15.61
N GLU A 133 -30.38 -6.76 15.51
CA GLU A 133 -31.56 -6.88 16.39
C GLU A 133 -31.26 -7.62 17.72
N GLU A 134 -30.08 -8.21 17.88
CA GLU A 134 -29.64 -8.93 19.11
C GLU A 134 -28.70 -8.10 20.02
N LEU A 135 -28.49 -6.80 19.73
CA LEU A 135 -27.75 -5.83 20.56
C LEU A 135 -28.68 -4.73 21.10
#